data_AF-A0A7Y2JJF7-F1
#
_entry.id   AF-A0A7Y2JJF7-F1
#
_cell.length_a   1.000
_cell.length_b   1.000
_cell.length_c   1.000
_cell.angle_alpha   90.00
_cell.angle_beta   90.00
_cell.angle_gamma   90.00
#
_symmetry.space_group_name_H-M   'P 1'
#
loop_
_entity.id
_entity.type
_entity.pdbx_description
1 polymer ?
#
loop_
_entity_poly.entity_id
_entity_poly.type
_entity_poly.pdbx_seq_one_letter_code
_entity_poly.pdbx_strand_id
1 'polypeptide(L)'
;MRRLILSFFGTGYLRPAPGTWGSFAALPAAWAIHTLAGPYALLILAALLYALGVYLTAAETAQADDHDPSWIVIDEVVGQWIALLPVAFGAS
;
A
#
# COMPACT_ATOMS: atom_id res chain seq x y z
N MET A 1 3.36 15.49 1.38
CA MET A 1 3.21 14.23 2.16
C MET A 1 2.23 13.26 1.53
N ARG A 2 1.02 13.68 1.10
CA ARG A 2 0.01 12.78 0.50
C ARG A 2 0.57 11.88 -0.61
N ARG A 3 1.24 12.50 -1.59
CA ARG A 3 1.88 11.80 -2.72
C ARG A 3 2.86 10.70 -2.32
N LEU A 4 3.64 10.88 -1.24
CA LEU A 4 4.56 9.85 -0.77
C LEU A 4 3.81 8.62 -0.24
N ILE A 5 2.69 8.83 0.44
CA ILE A 5 1.89 7.74 0.99
C ILE A 5 1.14 7.04 -0.15
N LEU A 6 0.45 7.81 -0.99
CA LEU A 6 -0.35 7.30 -2.10
C LEU A 6 0.48 6.58 -3.18
N SER A 7 1.72 7.02 -3.41
CA SER A 7 2.66 6.36 -4.34
C SER A 7 3.49 5.26 -3.68
N PHE A 8 3.29 4.99 -2.39
CA PHE A 8 4.11 4.09 -1.58
C PHE A 8 5.62 4.37 -1.71
N PHE A 9 6.05 5.50 -1.16
CA PHE A 9 7.43 6.01 -1.19
C PHE A 9 7.98 6.24 -2.62
N GLY A 10 7.09 6.59 -3.56
CA GLY A 10 7.47 6.95 -4.93
C GLY A 10 7.47 5.79 -5.92
N THR A 11 7.12 4.56 -5.51
CA THR A 11 7.06 3.39 -6.40
C THR A 11 6.00 3.54 -7.48
N GLY A 12 4.90 4.23 -7.17
CA GLY A 12 3.85 4.55 -8.14
C GLY A 12 4.30 5.48 -9.27
N TYR A 13 5.48 6.11 -9.20
CA TYR A 13 6.02 6.89 -10.32
C TYR A 13 6.90 6.06 -11.27
N LEU A 14 7.18 4.80 -10.94
CA LEU A 14 8.01 3.92 -11.75
C LEU A 14 7.22 3.37 -12.95
N ARG A 15 7.90 3.30 -14.10
CA ARG A 15 7.35 2.81 -15.38
C ARG A 15 7.97 1.46 -15.74
N PRO A 16 7.32 0.62 -16.57
CA PRO A 16 6.08 0.86 -17.32
C PRO A 16 4.77 0.69 -16.54
N ALA A 17 4.76 -0.10 -15.46
CA ALA A 17 3.56 -0.44 -14.71
C ALA A 17 3.69 -0.03 -13.23
N PRO A 18 3.19 1.16 -12.85
CA PRO A 18 3.22 1.65 -11.47
C PRO A 18 2.76 0.65 -10.42
N GLY A 19 1.61 0.01 -10.65
CA GLY A 19 1.05 -0.99 -9.74
C GLY A 19 1.97 -2.21 -9.56
N THR A 20 2.72 -2.62 -10.60
CA THR A 20 3.71 -3.70 -10.47
C THR A 20 4.84 -3.31 -9.53
N TRP A 21 5.33 -2.07 -9.62
CA TRP A 21 6.37 -1.58 -8.73
C TRP A 21 5.85 -1.37 -7.29
N GLY A 22 4.61 -0.91 -7.14
CA GLY A 22 3.91 -0.84 -5.85
C GLY A 22 3.80 -2.20 -5.17
N SER A 23 3.26 -3.20 -5.87
CA SER A 23 3.16 -4.57 -5.37
C SER A 23 4.52 -5.19 -5.08
N PHE A 24 5.52 -4.98 -5.96
CA PHE A 24 6.87 -5.45 -5.75
C PHE A 24 7.50 -4.88 -4.48
N ALA A 25 7.30 -3.59 -4.20
CA ALA A 25 7.78 -2.96 -2.97
C ALA A 25 6.97 -3.33 -1.73
N ALA A 26 5.68 -3.61 -1.89
CA ALA A 26 4.80 -4.04 -0.81
C ALA A 26 5.20 -5.42 -0.24
N LEU A 27 5.75 -6.32 -1.06
CA LEU A 27 6.22 -7.65 -0.61
C LEU A 27 7.36 -7.59 0.43
N PRO A 28 8.53 -6.99 0.15
CA PRO A 28 9.62 -6.89 1.12
C PRO A 28 9.23 -6.03 2.32
N ALA A 29 8.34 -5.04 2.15
CA ALA A 29 7.80 -4.27 3.28
C ALA A 29 6.95 -5.14 4.20
N ALA A 30 6.01 -5.93 3.66
CA ALA A 30 5.20 -6.87 4.44
C ALA A 30 6.08 -7.89 5.17
N TRP A 31 7.08 -8.43 4.48
CA TRP A 31 8.04 -9.38 5.05
C TRP A 31 8.85 -8.75 6.20
N ALA A 32 9.38 -7.54 6.02
CA ALA A 32 10.10 -6.82 7.07
C ALA A 32 9.20 -6.52 8.29
N ILE A 33 7.97 -6.06 8.07
CA ILE A 33 7.00 -5.81 9.15
C ILE A 33 6.70 -7.09 9.90
N HIS A 34 6.39 -8.18 9.19
CA HIS A 34 6.07 -9.46 9.78
C HIS A 34 7.25 -10.04 10.58
N THR A 35 8.47 -10.00 10.03
CA THR A 35 9.67 -10.54 10.68
C THR A 35 10.09 -9.73 11.92
N LEU A 36 9.92 -8.41 11.91
CA LEU A 36 10.36 -7.54 12.99
C LEU A 36 9.30 -7.34 14.09
N ALA A 37 8.01 -7.35 13.72
CA ALA A 37 6.91 -6.95 14.61
C ALA A 37 5.71 -7.93 14.62
N GLY A 38 5.75 -9.00 13.82
CA GLY A 38 4.76 -10.07 13.82
C GLY A 38 3.50 -9.80 12.97
N PRO A 39 2.60 -10.79 12.88
CA PRO A 39 1.42 -10.74 12.01
C PRO A 39 0.39 -9.69 12.45
N TYR A 40 0.28 -9.42 13.75
CA TYR A 40 -0.61 -8.37 14.28
C TYR A 40 -0.16 -6.96 13.86
N ALA A 41 1.15 -6.71 13.78
CA ALA A 41 1.65 -5.44 13.28
C ALA A 41 1.32 -5.26 11.78
N LEU A 42 1.46 -6.30 10.98
CA LEU A 42 1.06 -6.29 9.57
C LEU A 42 -0.44 -6.00 9.41
N LEU A 43 -1.30 -6.64 10.22
CA LEU A 43 -2.74 -6.39 10.24
C LEU A 43 -3.07 -4.93 10.59
N ILE A 44 -2.50 -4.40 11.68
CA ILE A 44 -2.76 -3.03 12.14
C ILE A 44 -2.29 -2.03 11.08
N LEU A 45 -1.10 -2.21 10.52
CA LEU A 45 -0.57 -1.31 9.51
C LEU A 45 -1.37 -1.37 8.19
N ALA A 46 -1.82 -2.56 7.76
CA ALA A 46 -2.72 -2.69 6.62
C ALA A 46 -4.04 -1.94 6.84
N ALA A 47 -4.64 -2.06 8.03
CA ALA A 47 -5.88 -1.36 8.37
C ALA A 47 -5.70 0.16 8.44
N LEU A 48 -4.59 0.63 9.03
CA LEU A 48 -4.25 2.05 9.08
C LEU A 48 -3.99 2.63 7.69
N LEU A 49 -3.23 1.93 6.85
CA LEU A 49 -2.96 2.34 5.47
C LEU A 49 -4.22 2.31 4.60
N TYR A 50 -5.13 1.37 4.82
CA TYR A 50 -6.42 1.36 4.15
C TYR A 50 -7.22 2.63 4.48
N ALA A 51 -7.43 2.91 5.77
CA ALA A 51 -8.20 4.07 6.21
C ALA A 51 -7.57 5.39 5.73
N LEU A 52 -6.24 5.49 5.84
CA LEU A 52 -5.50 6.66 5.38
C LEU A 52 -5.52 6.78 3.85
N GLY A 53 -5.38 5.68 3.13
CA GLY A 53 -5.43 5.61 1.67
C GLY A 53 -6.76 6.12 1.15
N VAL A 54 -7.89 5.63 1.68
CA VAL A 54 -9.24 6.10 1.30
C VAL A 54 -9.37 7.61 1.51
N TYR A 55 -8.98 8.12 2.69
CA TYR A 55 -9.07 9.53 3.00
C TYR A 55 -8.18 10.40 2.10
N LEU A 56 -6.93 9.97 1.87
CA LEU A 56 -5.96 10.73 1.08
C LEU A 56 -6.25 10.68 -0.41
N THR A 57 -6.70 9.54 -0.94
CA THR A 57 -7.10 9.41 -2.35
C THR A 57 -8.28 10.33 -2.63
N ALA A 58 -9.33 10.29 -1.82
CA ALA A 58 -10.47 11.21 -1.96
C ALA A 58 -10.03 12.69 -1.90
N ALA A 59 -9.09 13.02 -1.00
CA ALA A 59 -8.59 14.39 -0.89
C ALA A 59 -7.64 14.81 -2.03
N GLU A 60 -6.97 13.87 -2.71
CA GLU A 60 -6.09 14.15 -3.87
C GLU A 60 -6.90 14.23 -5.17
N THR A 61 -7.98 13.46 -5.30
CA THR A 61 -8.82 13.43 -6.51
C THR A 61 -9.99 14.42 -6.50
N ALA A 62 -10.35 15.00 -5.36
CA ALA A 62 -11.49 15.92 -5.22
C ALA A 62 -11.49 17.15 -6.15
N GLN A 63 -10.33 17.57 -6.66
CA GLN A 63 -10.18 18.71 -7.60
C GLN A 63 -9.35 18.34 -8.82
N ALA A 64 -9.09 17.05 -9.03
CA ALA A 64 -8.28 16.58 -10.15
C ALA A 64 -9.20 16.33 -11.36
N ASP A 65 -8.75 16.73 -12.56
CA ASP A 65 -9.42 16.33 -13.80
C ASP A 65 -9.36 14.81 -14.00
N ASP A 66 -8.23 14.21 -13.59
CA ASP A 66 -8.03 12.77 -13.56
C ASP A 66 -8.43 12.20 -12.19
N HIS A 67 -9.52 11.45 -12.18
CA HIS A 67 -10.12 10.91 -10.97
C HIS A 67 -9.48 9.58 -10.52
N ASP A 68 -8.61 8.98 -11.36
CA ASP A 68 -7.92 7.72 -11.04
C ASP A 68 -6.48 7.71 -11.57
N PRO A 69 -5.57 8.48 -10.94
CA PRO A 69 -4.21 8.58 -11.39
C PRO A 69 -3.47 7.26 -11.17
N SER A 70 -2.97 6.66 -12.25
CA SER A 70 -2.19 5.41 -12.22
C SER A 70 -0.96 5.37 -11.29
N TRP A 71 -0.52 6.50 -10.74
CA TRP A 71 0.58 6.55 -9.78
C TRP A 71 0.14 6.34 -8.32
N ILE A 72 -1.16 6.45 -8.04
CA ILE A 72 -1.72 6.05 -6.75
C ILE A 72 -1.73 4.53 -6.76
N VAL A 73 -0.91 3.93 -5.89
CA VAL A 73 -0.71 2.46 -5.84
C VAL A 73 -0.90 1.89 -4.43
N ILE A 74 -1.57 2.67 -3.56
CA ILE A 74 -1.72 2.31 -2.15
C ILE A 74 -2.74 1.18 -1.96
N ASP A 75 -3.68 1.04 -2.89
CA ASP A 75 -4.66 -0.03 -2.94
C ASP A 75 -4.03 -1.38 -3.29
N GLU A 76 -3.05 -1.45 -4.20
CA GLU A 76 -2.32 -2.69 -4.45
C GLU A 76 -1.46 -3.10 -3.25
N VAL A 77 -0.81 -2.13 -2.58
CA VAL A 77 -0.02 -2.38 -1.36
C VAL A 77 -0.90 -2.96 -0.26
N VAL A 78 -2.01 -2.29 0.06
CA VAL A 78 -2.96 -2.70 1.11
C VAL A 78 -3.61 -4.03 0.76
N GLY A 79 -4.09 -4.19 -0.47
CA GLY A 79 -4.71 -5.42 -0.94
C GLY A 79 -3.77 -6.61 -0.84
N GLN A 80 -2.50 -6.44 -1.22
CA GLN A 80 -1.50 -7.48 -1.10
C GLN A 80 -1.18 -7.81 0.37
N TRP A 81 -1.07 -6.83 1.25
CA TRP A 81 -0.84 -7.09 2.68
C TRP A 81 -1.99 -7.87 3.30
N ILE A 82 -3.24 -7.53 2.96
CA ILE A 82 -4.43 -8.28 3.40
C ILE A 82 -4.37 -9.73 2.89
N ALA A 83 -4.01 -9.92 1.61
CA ALA A 83 -3.89 -11.26 1.02
C ALA A 83 -2.79 -12.10 1.70
N LEU A 84 -1.74 -11.47 2.24
CA LEU A 84 -0.65 -12.14 2.96
C LEU A 84 -1.00 -12.49 4.42
N LEU A 85 -2.04 -11.90 5.02
CA LEU A 85 -2.36 -12.11 6.44
C LEU A 85 -2.57 -13.59 6.82
N PRO A 86 -3.32 -14.43 6.06
CA PRO A 86 -3.48 -15.84 6.42
C PRO A 86 -2.13 -16.58 6.50
N VAL A 87 -1.21 -16.29 5.56
CA VAL A 87 0.13 -16.86 5.56
C VAL A 87 0.95 -16.31 6.73
N ALA A 88 0.89 -15.01 6.98
CA ALA A 88 1.59 -14.36 8.08
C ALA A 88 1.18 -14.96 9.44
N PHE A 89 -0.12 -15.16 9.69
CA PHE A 89 -0.60 -15.79 10.93
C PHE A 89 -0.25 -17.28 11.00
N GLY A 90 -0.31 -18.01 9.88
CA GLY A 90 0.00 -19.44 9.85
C GLY A 90 1.49 -19.77 9.99
N ALA A 91 2.38 -18.83 9.61
CA ALA A 91 3.84 -18.99 9.69
C ALA A 91 4.47 -18.37 10.97
N SER A 92 3.66 -17.83 11.88
CA SER A 92 4.10 -17.19 13.14
C SER A 92 4.26 -18.16 14.30
#